data_AF-A0A954G6N6-F1
#
_entry.id   AF-A0A954G6N6-F1
#
_cell.length_a   1.000
_cell.length_b   1.000
_cell.length_c   1.000
_cell.angle_alpha   90.00
_cell.angle_beta   90.00
_cell.angle_gamma   90.00
#
_symmetry.space_group_name_H-M   'P 1'
#
loop_
_entity.id
_entity.type
_entity.pdbx_description
1 polymer ?
#
loop_
_entity_poly.entity_id
_entity_poly.type
_entity_poly.pdbx_seq_one_letter_code
_entity_poly.pdbx_strand_id
1 'polypeptide(L)'
;MPTRSIDLGFYLTKLEEQIQKQLTEKKAEPAGDDYAAKVLAAMAEDLVANQGSGLIAIGASQPAELHARVHKLNEQLGNVGATVRYSKEPLARDLSAVEALRALTEEMKSGVVETLVILGGNPAYNAPGDIEFVSALEKVPH
;
A
#
# COMPACT_ATOMS: atom_id res chain seq x y z
N MET A 1 10.68 10.96 10.78
CA MET A 1 11.57 11.65 9.84
C MET A 1 10.72 12.27 8.73
N PRO A 2 10.98 13.53 8.32
CA PRO A 2 10.36 14.07 7.13
C PRO A 2 10.99 13.42 5.89
N THR A 3 10.27 12.49 5.27
CA THR A 3 10.70 11.79 4.05
C THR A 3 9.67 12.01 2.95
N ARG A 4 10.12 12.12 1.70
CA ARG A 4 9.19 12.19 0.57
C ARG A 4 8.60 10.80 0.34
N SER A 5 7.34 10.72 -0.08
CA SER A 5 6.68 9.44 -0.32
C SER A 5 7.42 8.55 -1.33
N ILE A 6 8.14 9.15 -2.28
CA ILE A 6 8.95 8.42 -3.28
C ILE A 6 10.17 7.73 -2.67
N ASP A 7 10.69 8.24 -1.55
CA ASP A 7 11.89 7.70 -0.91
C ASP A 7 11.56 6.49 -0.01
N LEU A 8 10.28 6.24 0.28
CA LEU A 8 9.85 5.16 1.18
C LEU A 8 10.23 3.77 0.64
N GLY A 9 10.18 3.55 -0.66
CA GLY A 9 10.61 2.28 -1.26
C GLY A 9 12.12 2.03 -1.08
N PHE A 10 12.93 3.07 -1.18
CA PHE A 10 14.37 3.00 -0.92
C PHE A 10 14.65 2.66 0.54
N TYR A 11 13.97 3.34 1.47
CA TYR A 11 14.13 3.09 2.89
C TYR A 11 13.63 1.70 3.32
N LEU A 12 12.53 1.22 2.73
CA LEU A 12 12.06 -0.15 2.98
C LEU A 12 13.10 -1.17 2.53
N THR A 13 13.70 -0.99 1.35
CA THR A 13 14.77 -1.88 0.86
C THR A 13 15.98 -1.87 1.79
N LYS A 14 16.37 -0.69 2.29
CA LYS A 14 17.47 -0.57 3.28
C LYS A 14 17.12 -1.25 4.60
N LEU A 15 15.88 -1.13 5.06
CA LEU A 15 15.41 -1.82 6.26
C LEU A 15 15.39 -3.34 6.07
N GLU A 16 14.92 -3.83 4.92
CA GLU A 16 14.97 -5.24 4.53
C GLU A 16 16.40 -5.79 4.58
N GLU A 17 17.35 -5.08 3.95
CA GLU A 17 18.77 -5.44 3.96
C GLU A 17 19.33 -5.51 5.39
N GLN A 18 19.00 -4.55 6.24
CA GLN A 18 19.48 -4.50 7.63
C GLN A 18 18.88 -5.61 8.50
N ILE A 19 17.57 -5.86 8.38
CA ILE A 19 16.89 -6.95 9.10
C ILE A 19 17.47 -8.30 8.67
N GLN A 20 17.61 -8.54 7.36
CA GLN A 20 18.17 -9.78 6.83
C GLN A 20 19.63 -9.96 7.27
N LYS A 21 20.42 -8.87 7.28
CA LYS A 21 21.79 -8.89 7.78
C LYS A 21 21.83 -9.24 9.26
N GLN A 22 20.99 -8.64 10.11
CA GLN A 22 20.95 -8.95 11.54
C GLN A 22 20.46 -10.37 11.86
N LEU A 23 19.56 -10.91 11.04
CA LEU A 23 19.09 -12.30 11.13
C LEU A 23 20.19 -13.31 10.76
N THR A 24 21.12 -12.94 9.87
CA THR A 24 22.18 -13.84 9.36
C THR A 24 23.52 -13.65 10.06
N GLU A 25 23.86 -12.41 10.39
CA GLU A 25 25.09 -11.99 11.06
C GLU A 25 24.72 -11.07 12.23
N LYS A 26 25.06 -11.51 13.44
CA LYS A 26 24.68 -10.87 14.72
C LYS A 26 25.46 -9.58 14.98
N LYS A 27 25.54 -8.64 14.02
CA LYS A 27 25.92 -7.23 14.21
C LYS A 27 25.69 -6.42 12.92
N ALA A 28 24.75 -5.49 12.94
CA ALA A 28 24.64 -4.46 11.91
C ALA A 28 25.34 -3.18 12.39
N GLU A 29 26.51 -2.87 11.83
CA GLU A 29 27.13 -1.55 12.03
C GLU A 29 26.46 -0.52 11.12
N PRO A 30 26.13 0.68 11.63
CA PRO A 30 25.48 1.71 10.84
C PRO A 30 26.46 2.25 9.79
N ALA A 31 26.23 1.87 8.53
CA ALA A 31 26.99 2.38 7.41
C ALA A 31 26.48 3.80 7.06
N GLY A 32 27.02 4.81 7.74
CA GLY A 32 26.97 6.22 7.30
C GLY A 32 26.61 7.24 8.40
N ASP A 33 27.16 8.45 8.26
CA ASP A 33 26.86 9.62 9.10
C ASP A 33 25.45 10.21 8.88
N ASP A 34 24.66 9.59 8.00
CA ASP A 34 23.29 9.97 7.74
C ASP A 34 22.39 9.60 8.94
N TYR A 35 21.68 10.60 9.48
CA TYR A 35 20.73 10.42 10.57
C TYR A 35 19.69 9.35 10.24
N ALA A 36 19.26 9.27 8.97
CA ALA A 36 18.30 8.27 8.53
C ALA A 36 18.85 6.83 8.63
N ALA A 37 20.11 6.62 8.28
CA ALA A 37 20.76 5.31 8.37
C ALA A 37 20.89 4.84 9.83
N LYS A 38 21.20 5.76 10.77
CA LYS A 38 21.27 5.45 12.20
C LYS A 38 19.92 5.05 12.78
N VAL A 39 18.86 5.78 12.41
CA VAL A 39 17.49 5.46 12.84
C VAL A 39 17.05 4.11 12.27
N LEU A 40 17.34 3.82 10.99
CA LEU A 40 16.98 2.54 10.38
C LEU A 40 17.72 1.36 11.01
N ALA A 41 19.00 1.52 11.36
CA ALA A 41 19.76 0.49 12.05
C ALA A 41 19.16 0.20 13.44
N ALA A 42 18.83 1.25 14.20
CA ALA A 42 18.18 1.09 15.51
C ALA A 42 16.79 0.46 15.41
N MET A 43 15.99 0.84 14.40
CA MET A 43 14.68 0.22 14.14
C MET A 43 14.81 -1.25 13.77
N ALA A 44 15.78 -1.62 12.93
CA ALA A 44 16.02 -3.01 12.57
C ALA A 44 16.42 -3.84 13.81
N GLU A 45 17.29 -3.30 14.67
CA GLU A 45 17.70 -3.96 15.91
C GLU A 45 16.54 -4.18 16.87
N ASP A 46 15.71 -3.16 17.08
CA ASP A 46 14.53 -3.25 17.95
C ASP A 46 13.49 -4.24 17.43
N LEU A 47 13.26 -4.27 16.11
CA LEU A 47 12.34 -5.22 15.46
C LEU A 47 12.84 -6.66 15.54
N VAL A 48 14.15 -6.89 15.41
CA VAL A 48 14.76 -8.22 15.53
C VAL A 48 14.79 -8.68 16.98
N ALA A 49 14.98 -7.77 17.94
CA ALA A 49 14.94 -8.09 19.37
C ALA A 49 13.53 -8.44 19.86
N ASN A 50 12.49 -7.83 19.28
CA ASN A 50 11.09 -8.00 19.68
C ASN A 50 10.26 -8.82 18.65
N GLN A 51 10.87 -9.87 18.08
CA GLN A 51 10.16 -10.78 17.16
C GLN A 51 8.85 -11.31 17.74
N GLY A 52 7.78 -11.27 16.96
CA GLY A 52 6.44 -11.69 17.36
C GLY A 52 5.65 -10.67 18.19
N SER A 53 6.25 -9.55 18.61
CA SER A 53 5.56 -8.45 19.32
C SER A 53 5.65 -7.10 18.58
N GLY A 54 6.22 -7.10 17.37
CA GLY A 54 6.34 -5.91 16.52
C GLY A 54 5.26 -5.82 15.43
N LEU A 55 5.17 -4.65 14.79
CA LEU A 55 4.34 -4.42 13.62
C LEU A 55 5.04 -3.47 12.66
N ILE A 56 5.15 -3.88 11.40
CA ILE A 56 5.50 -2.98 10.29
C ILE A 56 4.22 -2.68 9.53
N ALA A 57 3.87 -1.40 9.42
CA ALA A 57 2.69 -0.93 8.69
C ALA A 57 3.10 0.10 7.62
N ILE A 58 2.34 0.15 6.54
CA ILE A 58 2.58 1.04 5.40
C ILE A 58 1.28 1.72 4.98
N GLY A 59 1.36 2.98 4.56
CA GLY A 59 0.20 3.79 4.20
C GLY A 59 -0.51 3.32 2.92
N ALA A 60 -1.82 3.52 2.85
CA ALA A 60 -2.67 3.06 1.74
C ALA A 60 -2.36 3.70 0.37
N SER A 61 -1.61 4.80 0.35
CA SER A 61 -1.19 5.48 -0.89
C SER A 61 0.08 4.88 -1.51
N GLN A 62 0.66 3.84 -0.91
CA GLN A 62 1.88 3.24 -1.39
C GLN A 62 1.62 2.17 -2.48
N PRO A 63 2.59 1.92 -3.37
CA PRO A 63 2.46 0.89 -4.40
C PRO A 63 2.26 -0.51 -3.81
N ALA A 64 1.54 -1.36 -4.55
CA ALA A 64 1.25 -2.74 -4.14
C ALA A 64 2.53 -3.55 -3.87
N GLU A 65 3.64 -3.29 -4.57
CA GLU A 65 4.90 -4.00 -4.31
C GLU A 65 5.45 -3.72 -2.90
N LEU A 66 5.27 -2.50 -2.38
CA LEU A 66 5.72 -2.14 -1.03
C LEU A 66 4.83 -2.78 0.03
N HIS A 67 3.51 -2.86 -0.20
CA HIS A 67 2.60 -3.59 0.68
C HIS A 67 3.01 -5.08 0.78
N ALA A 68 3.27 -5.73 -0.36
CA ALA A 68 3.68 -7.14 -0.40
C ALA A 68 4.99 -7.39 0.39
N ARG A 69 5.97 -6.49 0.26
CA ARG A 69 7.23 -6.54 1.01
C ARG A 69 7.03 -6.43 2.52
N VAL A 70 6.18 -5.51 2.97
CA VAL A 70 5.86 -5.36 4.39
C VAL A 70 5.16 -6.60 4.96
N HIS A 71 4.25 -7.21 4.20
CA HIS A 71 3.63 -8.48 4.60
C HIS A 71 4.67 -9.59 4.76
N LYS A 72 5.61 -9.71 3.81
CA LYS A 72 6.71 -10.67 3.88
C LYS A 72 7.61 -10.43 5.10
N LEU A 73 7.96 -9.17 5.40
CA LEU A 73 8.77 -8.84 6.57
C LEU A 73 8.07 -9.19 7.89
N ASN A 74 6.77 -8.88 8.00
CA ASN A 74 6.00 -9.26 9.18
C ASN A 74 5.91 -10.79 9.35
N GLU A 75 5.90 -11.55 8.26
CA GLU A 75 5.98 -13.01 8.30
C GLU A 75 7.37 -13.48 8.77
N GLN A 76 8.45 -12.92 8.22
CA GLN A 76 9.83 -13.24 8.62
C GLN A 76 10.12 -12.93 10.09
N LEU A 77 9.54 -11.86 10.64
CA LEU A 77 9.68 -11.47 12.04
C LEU A 77 8.74 -12.23 12.99
N GLY A 78 7.92 -13.17 12.47
CA GLY A 78 6.96 -13.93 13.28
C GLY A 78 5.80 -13.09 13.81
N ASN A 79 5.57 -11.89 13.27
CA ASN A 79 4.48 -11.01 13.70
C ASN A 79 3.11 -11.51 13.21
N VAL A 80 3.09 -12.32 12.15
CA VAL A 80 1.87 -12.95 11.62
C VAL A 80 1.39 -14.05 12.56
N GLY A 81 0.15 -13.93 13.04
CA GLY A 81 -0.48 -14.85 14.01
C GLY A 81 -0.41 -14.38 15.46
N ALA A 82 0.58 -13.55 15.80
CA ALA A 82 0.69 -12.89 17.10
C ALA A 82 0.06 -11.49 17.07
N THR A 83 0.71 -10.56 16.38
CA THR A 83 0.29 -9.15 16.27
C THR A 83 -0.56 -8.87 15.04
N VAL A 84 -0.26 -9.54 13.91
CA VAL A 84 -0.96 -9.36 12.63
C VAL A 84 -1.86 -10.55 12.36
N ARG A 85 -3.15 -10.30 12.10
CA ARG A 85 -4.10 -11.34 11.71
C ARG A 85 -4.65 -11.03 10.33
N TYR A 86 -4.43 -11.93 9.39
CA TYR A 86 -5.04 -11.87 8.08
C TYR A 86 -6.42 -12.51 8.13
N SER A 87 -7.41 -11.82 7.58
CA SER A 87 -8.76 -12.34 7.41
C SER A 87 -9.15 -12.23 5.94
N LYS A 88 -10.09 -13.05 5.52
CA LYS A 88 -10.59 -13.01 4.14
C LYS A 88 -11.32 -11.68 3.94
N GLU A 89 -10.91 -10.92 2.94
CA GLU A 89 -11.59 -9.69 2.54
C GLU A 89 -12.96 -10.05 1.95
N PRO A 90 -14.08 -9.67 2.59
CA PRO A 90 -15.42 -9.96 2.07
C PRO A 90 -15.71 -9.28 0.73
N LEU A 91 -15.04 -8.15 0.44
CA LEU A 91 -15.24 -7.36 -0.78
C LEU A 91 -14.04 -7.40 -1.71
N ALA A 92 -13.36 -8.55 -1.80
CA ALA A 92 -12.24 -8.71 -2.73
C ALA A 92 -12.73 -8.43 -4.16
N ARG A 93 -12.11 -7.44 -4.82
CA ARG A 93 -12.38 -7.05 -6.21
C ARG A 93 -11.14 -7.30 -7.05
N ASP A 94 -11.35 -7.79 -8.27
CA ASP A 94 -10.26 -8.01 -9.23
C ASP A 94 -9.67 -6.71 -9.77
N LEU A 95 -10.46 -5.63 -9.76
CA LEU A 95 -10.06 -4.29 -10.20
C LEU A 95 -9.92 -3.35 -9.01
N SER A 96 -8.93 -2.45 -9.08
CA SER A 96 -8.89 -1.30 -8.19
C SER A 96 -10.13 -0.42 -8.39
N ALA A 97 -10.47 0.38 -7.38
CA ALA A 97 -11.62 1.30 -7.47
C ALA A 97 -11.51 2.28 -8.66
N VAL A 98 -10.29 2.71 -8.99
CA VAL A 98 -10.03 3.64 -10.11
C VAL A 98 -10.19 2.93 -11.45
N GLU A 99 -9.70 1.70 -11.59
CA GLU A 99 -9.87 0.91 -12.82
C GLU A 99 -11.33 0.55 -13.06
N ALA A 100 -12.06 0.16 -12.02
CA ALA A 100 -13.49 -0.11 -12.11
C ALA A 100 -14.28 1.14 -12.55
N LEU A 101 -13.94 2.31 -12.01
CA LEU A 101 -14.57 3.58 -12.42
C LEU A 101 -14.25 3.94 -13.87
N ARG A 102 -13.01 3.69 -14.33
CA ARG A 102 -12.62 3.91 -15.72
C ARG A 102 -13.40 2.98 -16.66
N ALA A 103 -13.46 1.69 -16.35
CA ALA A 103 -14.21 0.72 -17.13
C ALA A 103 -15.69 1.11 -17.26
N LEU A 104 -16.33 1.45 -16.14
CA LEU A 104 -17.71 1.95 -16.13
C LEU A 104 -17.89 3.20 -17.00
N THR A 105 -16.96 4.14 -16.93
CA THR A 105 -17.02 5.38 -17.72
C THR A 105 -16.98 5.07 -19.23
N GLU A 106 -16.17 4.11 -19.66
CA GLU A 106 -16.11 3.68 -21.06
C GLU A 106 -17.37 2.91 -21.49
N GLU A 107 -17.95 2.08 -20.62
CA GLU A 107 -19.25 1.43 -20.86
C GLU A 107 -20.39 2.44 -21.01
N MET A 108 -20.41 3.48 -20.18
CA MET A 108 -21.35 4.61 -20.32
C MET A 108 -21.13 5.37 -21.64
N LYS A 109 -19.87 5.62 -22.02
CA LYS A 109 -19.54 6.32 -23.28
C LYS A 109 -19.96 5.53 -24.53
N SER A 110 -19.90 4.21 -24.46
CA SER A 110 -20.33 3.30 -25.53
C SER A 110 -21.84 3.11 -25.60
N GLY A 111 -22.60 3.61 -24.62
CA GLY A 111 -24.06 3.52 -24.58
C GLY A 111 -24.59 2.15 -24.15
N VAL A 112 -23.74 1.30 -23.57
CA VAL A 112 -24.14 -0.03 -23.05
C VAL A 112 -24.87 0.10 -21.71
N VAL A 113 -24.64 1.19 -20.98
CA VAL A 113 -25.28 1.46 -19.68
C VAL A 113 -26.57 2.23 -19.89
N GLU A 114 -27.70 1.59 -19.59
CA GLU A 114 -29.03 2.21 -19.68
C GLU A 114 -29.47 2.89 -18.38
N THR A 115 -29.07 2.36 -17.22
CA THR A 115 -29.46 2.87 -15.91
C THR A 115 -28.27 2.89 -14.96
N LEU A 116 -28.00 4.03 -14.33
CA LEU A 116 -26.92 4.17 -13.36
C LEU A 116 -27.45 4.51 -11.96
N VAL A 117 -27.14 3.66 -10.98
CA VAL A 117 -27.48 3.91 -9.56
C VAL A 117 -26.21 4.25 -8.78
N ILE A 118 -26.17 5.45 -8.18
CA ILE A 118 -25.06 5.92 -7.36
C ILE A 118 -25.44 5.82 -5.89
N LEU A 119 -24.77 4.93 -5.14
CA LEU A 119 -24.99 4.74 -3.71
C LEU A 119 -23.77 5.22 -2.93
N GLY A 120 -23.96 6.20 -2.05
CA GLY A 120 -22.95 6.60 -1.05
C GLY A 120 -21.65 7.16 -1.63
N GLY A 121 -21.73 8.20 -2.47
CA GLY A 121 -20.58 8.91 -3.01
C GLY A 121 -20.97 9.97 -4.04
N ASN A 122 -20.00 10.75 -4.54
CA ASN A 122 -20.22 11.69 -5.65
C ASN A 122 -19.12 11.53 -6.72
N PRO A 123 -19.25 10.56 -7.65
CA PRO A 123 -18.23 10.30 -8.66
C PRO A 123 -17.97 11.50 -9.59
N ALA A 124 -18.94 12.40 -9.81
CA ALA A 124 -18.73 13.63 -10.57
C ALA A 124 -17.72 14.59 -9.90
N TYR A 125 -17.57 14.51 -8.57
CA TYR A 125 -16.60 15.29 -7.81
C TYR A 125 -15.34 14.49 -7.43
N ASN A 126 -15.51 13.20 -7.12
CA ASN A 126 -14.45 12.33 -6.61
C ASN A 126 -13.60 11.67 -7.71
N ALA A 127 -14.08 11.62 -8.94
CA ALA A 127 -13.32 11.01 -10.03
C ALA A 127 -11.98 11.74 -10.25
N PRO A 128 -10.89 10.99 -10.52
CA PRO A 128 -9.65 11.56 -11.03
C PRO A 128 -9.90 12.41 -12.29
N GLY A 129 -9.14 13.49 -12.47
CA GLY A 129 -9.34 14.42 -13.58
C GLY A 129 -9.13 13.82 -14.98
N ASP A 130 -8.48 12.67 -15.06
CA ASP A 130 -8.28 11.89 -16.29
C ASP A 130 -9.42 10.89 -16.59
N ILE A 131 -10.46 10.85 -15.75
CA ILE A 131 -11.68 10.07 -15.97
C ILE A 131 -12.84 11.04 -16.22
N GLU A 132 -13.31 11.09 -17.48
CA GLU A 132 -14.40 11.97 -17.92
C GLU A 132 -15.79 11.44 -17.51
N PHE A 133 -15.99 11.22 -16.22
CA PHE A 133 -17.22 10.64 -15.69
C PHE A 133 -18.46 11.49 -16.00
N VAL A 134 -18.35 12.82 -15.88
CA VAL A 134 -19.48 13.75 -16.10
C VAL A 134 -19.98 13.68 -17.54
N SER A 135 -19.07 13.69 -18.52
CA SER A 135 -19.44 13.58 -19.94
C SER A 135 -20.01 12.21 -20.30
N ALA A 136 -19.57 11.16 -19.62
CA ALA A 136 -20.15 9.83 -19.78
C ALA A 136 -21.56 9.75 -19.19
N LEU A 137 -21.82 10.45 -18.08
CA LEU A 137 -23.12 10.47 -17.40
C LEU A 137 -24.22 11.05 -18.28
N GLU A 138 -23.92 12.07 -19.10
CA GLU A 138 -24.86 12.68 -20.05
C GLU A 138 -25.37 11.70 -21.11
N LYS A 139 -24.66 10.59 -21.34
CA LYS A 139 -25.05 9.56 -22.31
C LYS A 139 -25.92 8.46 -21.70
N VAL A 140 -26.06 8.41 -20.38
CA VAL A 140 -26.90 7.43 -19.71
C VAL A 140 -28.35 7.94 -19.69
N PRO A 141 -29.32 7.21 -20.25
CA PRO A 141 -30.70 7.67 -20.34
C PRO A 141 -31.43 7.81 -19.00
N HIS A 142 -31.08 6.97 -18.01
CA HIS A 142 -31.81 6.81 -16.76
C HIS A 142 -30.91 6.82 -15.51
#